data_AF-A0A4Q9RBQ5-F1
#
_entry.id   AF-A0A4Q9RBQ5-F1
#
_cell.length_a   1.000
_cell.length_b   1.000
_cell.length_c   1.000
_cell.angle_alpha   90.00
_cell.angle_beta   90.00
_cell.angle_gamma   90.00
#
_symmetry.space_group_name_H-M   'P 1'
#
loop_
_entity.id
_entity.type
_entity.pdbx_description
1 polymer ?
#
loop_
_entity_poly.entity_id
_entity_poly.type
_entity_poly.pdbx_seq_one_letter_code
_entity_poly.pdbx_strand_id
1 'polypeptide(L)'
;MSSVATYSYTHSVTYVADNILKSLKDIIRLSGLDPSGFVNDWATNLLAVKTWLDSEDLEKVILEIYNPSSNNLITRWDIDVIYSWSSGDGSFWTDTEQLKYAILKAGVLPSQAKYTLLLKTKPGRPDVPGWSKGSYRSTDGMVKQSLGSTVEHSGLGAQAGYWRQR
;
A
#
# COMPACT_ATOMS: atom_id res chain seq x y z
N MET A 1 8.50 -6.62 -36.17
CA MET A 1 8.80 -5.35 -35.48
C MET A 1 7.79 -5.19 -34.36
N SER A 2 8.21 -5.45 -33.12
CA SER A 2 7.38 -5.21 -31.94
C SER A 2 7.52 -3.73 -31.59
N SER A 3 6.46 -2.93 -31.73
CA SER A 3 6.49 -1.54 -31.30
C SER A 3 6.65 -1.50 -29.78
N VAL A 4 7.79 -1.00 -29.29
CA VAL A 4 7.98 -0.70 -27.88
C VAL A 4 7.09 0.50 -27.56
N ALA A 5 6.04 0.28 -26.77
CA ALA A 5 5.16 1.36 -26.35
C ALA A 5 5.88 2.16 -25.26
N THR A 6 6.36 3.35 -25.59
CA THR A 6 6.78 4.33 -24.58
C THR A 6 5.57 4.76 -23.76
N TYR A 7 5.46 4.26 -22.53
CA TYR A 7 4.38 4.63 -21.62
C TYR A 7 4.59 6.05 -21.08
N SER A 8 3.56 6.90 -21.16
CA SER A 8 3.58 8.24 -20.56
C SER A 8 3.55 8.17 -19.02
N TYR A 9 4.08 9.20 -18.37
CA TYR A 9 4.10 9.35 -16.90
C TYR A 9 2.74 9.05 -16.26
N THR A 10 1.66 9.62 -16.78
CA THR A 10 0.29 9.42 -16.28
C THR A 10 -0.22 7.98 -16.41
N HIS A 11 0.22 7.24 -17.45
CA HIS A 11 -0.09 5.82 -17.59
C HIS A 11 0.65 4.99 -16.54
N SER A 12 1.91 5.33 -16.26
CA SER A 12 2.73 4.68 -15.22
C SER A 12 2.14 4.88 -13.83
N VAL A 13 1.70 6.11 -13.49
CA VAL A 13 1.08 6.43 -12.20
C VAL A 13 -0.22 5.66 -11.99
N THR A 14 -1.10 5.60 -13.01
CA THR A 14 -2.36 4.88 -12.90
C THR A 14 -2.14 3.37 -12.71
N TYR A 15 -1.19 2.80 -13.46
CA TYR A 15 -0.82 1.39 -13.35
C TYR A 15 -0.23 1.05 -11.97
N VAL A 16 0.66 1.89 -11.46
CA VAL A 16 1.26 1.73 -10.12
C VAL A 16 0.21 1.83 -9.03
N ALA A 17 -0.67 2.83 -9.09
CA ALA A 17 -1.76 3.00 -8.13
C ALA A 17 -2.67 1.76 -8.07
N ASP A 18 -3.06 1.24 -9.23
CA ASP A 18 -3.92 0.04 -9.33
C ASP A 18 -3.24 -1.20 -8.76
N ASN A 19 -1.95 -1.42 -9.07
CA ASN A 19 -1.24 -2.58 -8.55
C ASN A 19 -0.93 -2.48 -7.03
N ILE A 20 -0.72 -1.28 -6.49
CA ILE A 20 -0.63 -1.08 -5.04
C ILE A 20 -1.93 -1.54 -4.37
N LEU A 21 -3.09 -1.10 -4.87
CA LEU A 21 -4.38 -1.49 -4.30
C LEU A 21 -4.66 -2.99 -4.48
N LYS A 22 -4.27 -3.60 -5.61
CA LYS A 22 -4.36 -5.06 -5.79
C LYS A 22 -3.53 -5.80 -4.75
N SER A 23 -2.31 -5.34 -4.49
CA SER A 23 -1.42 -5.92 -3.49
C SER A 23 -2.01 -5.84 -2.09
N LEU A 24 -2.61 -4.70 -1.73
CA LEU A 24 -3.32 -4.55 -0.44
C LEU A 24 -4.54 -5.46 -0.34
N LYS A 25 -5.33 -5.58 -1.41
CA LYS A 25 -6.45 -6.52 -1.46
C LYS A 25 -5.98 -7.96 -1.24
N ASP A 26 -4.88 -8.35 -1.86
CA ASP A 26 -4.31 -9.69 -1.67
C ASP A 26 -3.81 -9.89 -0.24
N ILE A 27 -3.17 -8.88 0.37
CA ILE A 27 -2.81 -8.91 1.79
C ILE A 27 -4.05 -9.14 2.67
N ILE A 28 -5.13 -8.39 2.45
CA ILE A 28 -6.40 -8.54 3.20
C ILE A 28 -6.93 -9.97 3.07
N ARG A 29 -7.02 -10.48 1.85
CA ARG A 29 -7.53 -11.84 1.56
C ARG A 29 -6.67 -12.94 2.17
N LEU A 30 -5.35 -12.86 1.98
CA LEU A 30 -4.40 -13.84 2.48
C LEU A 30 -4.29 -13.81 4.00
N SER A 31 -4.59 -12.66 4.63
CA SER A 31 -4.69 -12.55 6.08
C SER A 31 -6.01 -13.09 6.64
N GLY A 32 -6.92 -13.60 5.78
CA GLY A 32 -8.21 -14.18 6.17
C GLY A 32 -9.30 -13.16 6.47
N LEU A 33 -9.14 -11.90 6.05
CA LEU A 33 -10.11 -10.82 6.28
C LEU A 33 -11.06 -10.67 5.09
N ASP A 34 -12.24 -10.08 5.33
CA ASP A 34 -13.23 -9.77 4.29
C ASP A 34 -12.80 -8.56 3.44
N PRO A 35 -12.54 -8.71 2.13
CA PRO A 35 -12.13 -7.61 1.26
C PRO A 35 -13.29 -6.73 0.78
N SER A 36 -14.56 -7.05 1.09
CA SER A 36 -15.72 -6.39 0.49
C SER A 36 -15.74 -4.88 0.73
N GLY A 37 -15.40 -4.43 1.95
CA GLY A 37 -15.26 -3.00 2.26
C GLY A 37 -14.20 -2.31 1.39
N PHE A 38 -13.01 -2.92 1.27
CA PHE A 38 -11.93 -2.41 0.44
C PHE A 38 -12.30 -2.31 -1.05
N VAL A 39 -13.08 -3.27 -1.56
CA VAL A 39 -13.55 -3.28 -2.96
C VAL A 39 -14.61 -2.22 -3.20
N ASN A 40 -15.52 -2.00 -2.25
CA ASN A 40 -16.52 -0.94 -2.35
C ASN A 40 -15.88 0.45 -2.40
N ASP A 41 -14.81 0.65 -1.63
CA ASP A 41 -14.06 1.91 -1.58
C ASP A 41 -12.98 2.03 -2.66
N TRP A 42 -12.88 1.06 -3.58
CA TRP A 42 -11.79 0.98 -4.56
C TRP A 42 -11.62 2.26 -5.38
N ALA A 43 -12.74 2.83 -5.88
CA ALA A 43 -12.69 4.03 -6.71
C ALA A 43 -12.15 5.25 -5.93
N THR A 44 -12.57 5.42 -4.68
CA THR A 44 -12.12 6.51 -3.81
C THR A 44 -10.66 6.33 -3.39
N ASN A 45 -10.25 5.09 -3.12
CA ASN A 45 -8.86 4.74 -2.80
C ASN A 45 -7.95 4.99 -4.01
N LEU A 46 -8.36 4.55 -5.20
CA LEU A 46 -7.61 4.74 -6.43
C LEU A 46 -7.46 6.21 -6.78
N LEU A 47 -8.53 7.00 -6.62
CA LEU A 47 -8.48 8.44 -6.85
C LEU A 47 -7.44 9.13 -5.97
N ALA A 48 -7.40 8.84 -4.66
CA ALA A 48 -6.44 9.46 -3.76
C ALA A 48 -5.00 9.01 -4.00
N VAL A 49 -4.76 7.71 -4.15
CA VAL A 49 -3.42 7.17 -4.44
C VAL A 49 -2.91 7.75 -5.76
N LYS A 50 -3.74 7.76 -6.81
CA LYS A 50 -3.37 8.35 -8.10
C LYS A 50 -3.07 9.83 -7.98
N THR A 51 -3.94 10.62 -7.32
CA THR A 51 -3.77 12.07 -7.20
C THR A 51 -2.46 12.43 -6.52
N TRP A 52 -2.14 11.77 -5.40
CA TRP A 52 -0.93 12.07 -4.64
C TRP A 52 0.33 11.39 -5.21
N LEU A 53 0.20 10.34 -6.01
CA LEU A 53 1.32 9.86 -6.82
C LEU A 53 1.65 10.84 -7.95
N ASP A 54 0.64 11.35 -8.64
CA ASP A 54 0.78 12.26 -9.78
C ASP A 54 1.43 13.59 -9.35
N SER A 55 1.03 14.13 -8.19
CA SER A 55 1.62 15.34 -7.59
C SER A 55 2.92 15.08 -6.80
N GLU A 56 3.40 13.83 -6.76
CA GLU A 56 4.56 13.40 -5.97
C GLU A 56 4.46 13.69 -4.46
N ASP A 57 3.24 13.81 -3.94
CA ASP A 57 2.97 14.06 -2.53
C ASP A 57 2.83 12.78 -1.70
N LEU A 58 2.62 11.62 -2.33
CA LEU A 58 2.43 10.35 -1.62
C LEU A 58 3.75 9.80 -1.11
N GLU A 59 3.92 9.74 0.21
CA GLU A 59 5.12 9.18 0.83
C GLU A 59 4.97 7.70 1.14
N LYS A 60 3.80 7.30 1.66
CA LYS A 60 3.54 5.90 2.08
C LYS A 60 2.08 5.53 1.95
N VAL A 61 1.83 4.29 1.56
CA VAL A 61 0.52 3.64 1.66
C VAL A 61 0.53 2.69 2.85
N ILE A 62 -0.40 2.87 3.78
CA ILE A 62 -0.40 2.21 5.08
C ILE A 62 -1.72 1.46 5.27
N LEU A 63 -1.65 0.15 5.49
CA LEU A 63 -2.80 -0.68 5.86
C LEU A 63 -2.65 -1.09 7.33
N GLU A 64 -3.43 -0.49 8.20
CA GLU A 64 -3.52 -0.89 9.60
C GLU A 64 -4.55 -1.99 9.76
N ILE A 65 -4.17 -3.08 10.42
CA ILE A 65 -5.08 -4.16 10.83
C ILE A 65 -5.16 -4.12 12.35
N TYR A 66 -6.37 -4.01 12.89
CA TYR A 66 -6.61 -3.70 14.30
C TYR A 66 -7.76 -4.51 14.89
N ASN A 67 -7.76 -4.62 16.22
CA ASN A 67 -8.89 -5.20 16.95
C ASN A 67 -9.96 -4.11 17.17
N PRO A 68 -11.20 -4.26 16.68
CA PRO A 68 -12.21 -3.23 16.83
C PRO A 68 -12.71 -3.02 18.27
N SER A 69 -12.55 -3.99 19.16
CA SER A 69 -12.99 -3.88 20.56
C SER A 69 -12.02 -3.07 21.42
N SER A 70 -10.72 -3.21 21.20
CA SER A 70 -9.68 -2.46 21.94
C SER A 70 -9.09 -1.29 21.16
N ASN A 71 -9.38 -1.19 19.86
CA ASN A 71 -8.76 -0.28 18.90
C ASN A 71 -7.22 -0.41 18.79
N ASN A 72 -6.65 -1.50 19.33
CA ASN A 72 -5.21 -1.76 19.28
C ASN A 72 -4.78 -2.32 17.92
N LEU A 73 -3.61 -1.88 17.47
CA LEU A 73 -2.97 -2.38 16.25
C LEU A 73 -2.53 -3.84 16.44
N ILE A 74 -2.88 -4.70 15.49
CA ILE A 74 -2.46 -6.09 15.45
C ILE A 74 -1.21 -6.21 14.55
N THR A 75 -1.32 -5.68 13.34
CA THR A 75 -0.23 -5.59 12.36
C THR A 75 -0.45 -4.37 11.48
N ARG A 76 0.61 -3.89 10.84
CA ARG A 76 0.55 -2.77 9.90
C ARG A 76 1.43 -3.05 8.71
N TRP A 77 0.91 -2.83 7.51
CA TRP A 77 1.67 -2.91 6.27
C TRP A 77 1.98 -1.51 5.78
N ASP A 78 3.26 -1.22 5.57
CA ASP A 78 3.75 0.04 5.04
C ASP A 78 4.32 -0.23 3.65
N ILE A 79 3.85 0.50 2.64
CA ILE A 79 4.44 0.55 1.30
C ILE A 79 5.02 1.95 1.12
N ASP A 80 6.33 2.07 1.26
CA ASP A 80 7.08 3.30 1.09
C ASP A 80 7.24 3.61 -0.41
N VAL A 81 6.83 4.80 -0.86
CA VAL A 81 6.93 5.22 -2.26
C VAL A 81 8.27 5.90 -2.51
N ILE A 82 8.97 5.49 -3.58
CA ILE A 82 10.28 6.00 -3.96
C ILE A 82 10.21 6.59 -5.36
N TYR A 83 10.29 7.92 -5.45
CA TYR A 83 10.34 8.64 -6.72
C TYR A 83 11.78 8.71 -7.23
N SER A 84 12.22 7.68 -7.95
CA SER A 84 13.57 7.62 -8.57
C SER A 84 13.45 7.38 -10.07
N TRP A 85 12.69 8.23 -10.76
CA TRP A 85 12.37 8.10 -12.18
C TRP A 85 13.64 7.92 -13.03
N SER A 86 13.72 6.79 -13.73
CA SER A 86 14.72 6.50 -14.74
C SER A 86 14.00 5.98 -15.98
N SER A 87 14.45 6.36 -17.17
CA SER A 87 13.75 6.21 -18.44
C SER A 87 13.68 4.77 -18.99
N GLY A 88 13.50 3.78 -18.12
CA GLY A 88 13.40 2.37 -18.48
C GLY A 88 11.97 1.84 -18.45
N ASP A 89 11.64 0.88 -19.31
CA ASP A 89 10.40 0.11 -19.25
C ASP A 89 10.49 -0.89 -18.09
N GLY A 90 10.05 -0.48 -16.89
CA GLY A 90 10.07 -1.34 -15.70
C GLY A 90 8.78 -2.15 -15.59
N SER A 91 8.88 -3.46 -15.33
CA SER A 91 7.71 -4.29 -15.04
C SER A 91 7.31 -4.10 -13.58
N PHE A 92 6.08 -3.68 -13.30
CA PHE A 92 5.58 -3.66 -11.92
C PHE A 92 5.32 -5.10 -11.47
N TRP A 93 6.11 -5.60 -10.53
CA TRP A 93 5.82 -6.85 -9.83
C TRP A 93 5.86 -6.56 -8.33
N THR A 94 4.76 -6.84 -7.65
CA THR A 94 4.81 -7.07 -6.20
C THR A 94 5.20 -8.52 -6.02
N ASP A 95 6.27 -8.81 -5.27
CA ASP A 95 6.58 -10.18 -4.86
C ASP A 95 5.48 -10.70 -3.93
N THR A 96 4.41 -11.19 -4.53
CA THR A 96 3.26 -11.75 -3.83
C THR A 96 3.64 -12.99 -3.03
N GLU A 97 4.72 -13.69 -3.37
CA GLU A 97 5.24 -14.82 -2.60
C GLU A 97 5.95 -14.36 -1.33
N GLN A 98 6.74 -13.29 -1.41
CA GLN A 98 7.35 -12.67 -0.22
C GLN A 98 6.28 -12.12 0.73
N LEU A 99 5.24 -11.49 0.19
CA LEU A 99 4.08 -11.04 0.97
C LEU A 99 3.34 -12.22 1.62
N LYS A 100 3.05 -13.30 0.87
CA LYS A 100 2.43 -14.52 1.42
C LYS A 100 3.23 -15.09 2.57
N TYR A 101 4.54 -15.23 2.40
CA TYR A 101 5.41 -15.77 3.45
C TYR A 101 5.41 -14.87 4.69
N ALA A 102 5.44 -13.55 4.50
CA ALA A 102 5.37 -12.59 5.60
C ALA A 102 4.01 -12.63 6.33
N ILE A 103 2.90 -12.80 5.60
CA ILE A 103 1.55 -12.96 6.19
C ILE A 103 1.49 -14.24 7.02
N LEU A 104 1.97 -15.37 6.48
CA LEU A 104 2.04 -16.63 7.23
C LEU A 104 2.89 -16.48 8.50
N LYS A 105 3.99 -15.74 8.43
CA LYS A 105 4.87 -15.47 9.57
C LYS A 105 4.29 -14.46 10.57
N ALA A 106 3.44 -13.54 10.13
CA ALA A 106 2.73 -12.60 11.00
C ALA A 106 1.70 -13.30 11.89
N GLY A 107 1.29 -14.52 11.53
CA GLY A 107 0.40 -15.37 12.32
C GLY A 107 -1.07 -15.21 11.95
N VAL A 108 -1.92 -15.98 12.62
CA VAL A 108 -3.37 -15.98 12.37
C VAL A 108 -3.99 -14.74 13.00
N LEU A 109 -4.71 -13.96 12.19
CA LEU A 109 -5.46 -12.82 12.68
C LEU A 109 -6.76 -13.25 13.38
N PRO A 110 -7.21 -12.50 14.41
CA PRO A 110 -8.55 -12.67 14.96
C PRO A 110 -9.63 -12.48 13.89
N SER A 111 -10.67 -13.31 13.87
CA SER A 111 -11.77 -13.23 12.90
C SER A 111 -12.55 -11.90 12.93
N GLN A 112 -12.47 -11.19 14.07
CA GLN A 112 -13.12 -9.90 14.28
C GLN A 112 -12.23 -8.72 13.86
N ALA A 113 -10.99 -8.97 13.40
CA ALA A 113 -10.07 -7.90 13.04
C ALA A 113 -10.63 -7.05 11.88
N LYS A 114 -10.41 -5.74 11.98
CA LYS A 114 -10.77 -4.77 10.94
C LYS A 114 -9.50 -4.14 10.36
N TYR A 115 -9.65 -3.47 9.23
CA TYR A 115 -8.56 -2.75 8.59
C TYR A 115 -8.93 -1.30 8.27
N THR A 116 -7.92 -0.46 8.15
CA THR A 116 -8.05 0.93 7.71
C THR A 116 -6.89 1.27 6.78
N LEU A 117 -7.20 1.87 5.63
CA LEU A 117 -6.22 2.42 4.71
C LEU A 117 -5.90 3.86 5.12
N LEU A 118 -4.63 4.17 5.29
CA LEU A 118 -4.11 5.51 5.49
C LEU A 118 -3.05 5.83 4.44
N LEU A 119 -2.95 7.09 4.06
CA LEU A 119 -1.99 7.57 3.07
C LEU A 119 -1.14 8.66 3.73
N LYS A 120 0.15 8.38 3.92
CA LYS A 120 1.11 9.38 4.38
C LYS A 120 1.49 10.26 3.19
N THR A 121 1.38 11.56 3.38
CA THR A 121 1.56 12.55 2.32
C THR A 121 2.31 13.77 2.80
N LYS A 122 3.01 14.43 1.89
CA LYS A 122 3.70 15.70 2.14
C LYS A 122 2.71 16.79 2.58
N PRO A 123 3.15 17.75 3.41
CA PRO A 123 2.35 18.94 3.68
C PRO A 123 2.15 19.75 2.39
N GLY A 124 0.94 20.28 2.18
CA GLY A 124 0.61 21.06 0.97
C GLY A 124 0.02 20.25 -0.19
N ARG A 125 -0.19 18.94 0.00
CA ARG A 125 -0.88 18.09 -0.97
C ARG A 125 -2.25 18.66 -1.40
N PRO A 126 -2.71 18.38 -2.63
CA PRO A 126 -4.07 18.72 -3.04
C PRO A 126 -5.11 17.93 -2.22
N ASP A 127 -6.23 18.57 -1.90
CA ASP A 127 -7.35 17.91 -1.24
C ASP A 127 -8.05 16.92 -2.18
N VAL A 128 -8.40 15.75 -1.65
CA VAL A 128 -9.13 14.71 -2.37
C VAL A 128 -10.47 14.48 -1.67
N PRO A 129 -11.61 14.55 -2.38
CA PRO A 129 -12.93 14.31 -1.77
C PRO A 129 -13.01 12.96 -1.06
N GLY A 130 -13.61 12.94 0.13
CA GLY A 130 -13.72 11.75 0.97
C GLY A 130 -12.47 11.44 1.81
N TRP A 131 -11.37 12.18 1.62
CA TRP A 131 -10.15 12.05 2.42
C TRP A 131 -9.98 13.23 3.37
N SER A 132 -9.55 12.94 4.59
CA SER A 132 -9.28 13.95 5.63
C SER A 132 -8.05 13.57 6.44
N LYS A 133 -7.63 14.44 7.35
CA LYS A 133 -6.50 14.15 8.25
C LYS A 133 -6.90 13.04 9.23
N GLY A 134 -6.13 11.95 9.21
CA GLY A 134 -6.25 10.84 10.16
C GLY A 134 -5.15 10.85 11.22
N SER A 135 -5.16 9.83 12.07
CA SER A 135 -4.09 9.53 13.03
C SER A 135 -3.75 8.04 12.97
N TYR A 136 -2.49 7.70 13.25
CA TYR A 136 -2.04 6.32 13.29
C TYR A 136 -2.34 5.69 14.64
N ARG A 137 -2.60 4.39 14.64
CA ARG A 137 -2.60 3.60 15.88
C ARG A 137 -1.18 3.45 16.39
N SER A 138 -1.04 3.30 17.71
CA SER A 138 0.28 3.13 18.32
C SER A 138 0.97 1.87 17.80
N THR A 139 2.29 1.98 17.60
CA THR A 139 3.19 0.87 17.25
C THR A 139 4.10 0.49 18.42
N ASP A 140 3.75 0.92 19.64
CA ASP A 140 4.50 0.58 20.84
C ASP A 140 4.55 -0.94 21.03
N GLY A 141 5.75 -1.45 21.35
CA GLY A 141 5.99 -2.89 21.47
C GLY A 141 6.14 -3.64 20.13
N MET A 142 6.03 -2.94 18.99
CA MET A 142 6.18 -3.55 17.66
C MET A 142 7.55 -3.26 17.04
N VAL A 143 7.92 -4.06 16.04
CA VAL A 143 9.12 -3.88 15.22
C VAL A 143 8.74 -3.95 13.74
N LYS A 144 9.26 -3.02 12.93
CA LYS A 144 9.12 -3.05 11.46
C LYS A 144 10.11 -4.05 10.88
N GLN A 145 9.60 -5.00 10.11
CA GLN A 145 10.36 -5.89 9.26
C GLN A 145 10.26 -5.38 7.82
N SER A 146 11.38 -4.96 7.24
CA SER A 146 11.44 -4.60 5.82
C SER A 146 11.47 -5.86 4.95
N LEU A 147 10.74 -5.82 3.84
CA LEU A 147 10.70 -6.89 2.84
C LEU A 147 11.63 -6.60 1.65
N GLY A 148 12.18 -5.39 1.57
CA GLY A 148 13.09 -4.96 0.50
C GLY A 148 12.35 -4.22 -0.61
N SER A 149 12.99 -4.04 -1.77
CA SER A 149 12.31 -3.46 -2.94
C SER A 149 11.26 -4.44 -3.40
N THR A 150 9.99 -4.06 -3.24
CA THR A 150 8.84 -4.90 -3.57
C THR A 150 8.18 -4.43 -4.85
N VAL A 151 8.61 -3.32 -5.44
CA VAL A 151 8.04 -2.71 -6.64
C VAL A 151 9.11 -1.87 -7.34
N GLU A 152 9.20 -1.98 -8.67
CA GLU A 152 9.93 -1.04 -9.51
C GLU A 152 9.23 -0.89 -10.88
N HIS A 153 8.82 0.32 -11.25
CA HIS A 153 8.30 0.62 -12.59
C HIS A 153 8.85 1.97 -13.08
N SER A 154 9.69 1.94 -14.11
CA SER A 154 10.26 3.16 -14.73
C SER A 154 10.86 4.16 -13.72
N GLY A 155 11.47 3.63 -12.65
CA GLY A 155 12.06 4.40 -11.57
C GLY A 155 11.12 4.81 -10.44
N LEU A 156 9.80 4.59 -10.54
CA LEU A 156 8.92 4.59 -9.37
C LEU A 156 9.08 3.27 -8.64
N GLY A 157 9.82 3.30 -7.53
CA GLY A 157 10.02 2.17 -6.64
C GLY A 157 8.99 2.16 -5.52
N ALA A 158 8.74 0.99 -4.94
CA ALA A 158 8.13 0.92 -3.63
C ALA A 158 8.76 -0.18 -2.76
N GLN A 159 8.91 0.11 -1.48
CA GLN A 159 9.44 -0.82 -0.49
C GLN A 159 8.34 -1.19 0.49
N ALA A 160 8.00 -2.48 0.54
CA ALA A 160 7.07 -2.99 1.53
C ALA A 160 7.81 -3.32 2.83
N GLY A 161 7.11 -3.11 3.94
CA GLY A 161 7.47 -3.62 5.24
C GLY A 161 6.22 -3.85 6.07
N TYR A 162 6.36 -4.66 7.12
CA TYR A 162 5.25 -4.94 8.01
C TYR A 162 5.68 -4.86 9.48
N TRP A 163 4.75 -4.46 10.33
CA TRP A 163 4.95 -4.34 11.77
C TRP A 163 4.43 -5.58 12.45
N ARG A 164 5.25 -6.17 13.31
CA ARG A 164 4.87 -7.31 14.15
C ARG A 164 5.20 -7.03 15.60
N GLN A 165 4.51 -7.71 16.51
CA GLN A 165 4.89 -7.73 17.92
C GLN A 165 6.32 -8.29 18.06
N ARG A 166 7.07 -7.72 19.01
CA ARG A 166 8.44 -8.17 19.32
C ARG A 166 8.48 -9.63 19.77
#